data_AF-A0A221VWY4-F1
#
_entry.id   AF-A0A221VWY4-F1
#
_cell.length_a   1.000
_cell.length_b   1.000
_cell.length_c   1.000
_cell.angle_alpha   90.00
_cell.angle_beta   90.00
_cell.angle_gamma   90.00
#
_symmetry.space_group_name_H-M   'P 1'
#
loop_
_entity.id
_entity.type
_entity.pdbx_description
1 polymer ?
#
loop_
_entity_poly.entity_id
_entity_poly.type
_entity_poly.pdbx_seq_one_letter_code
_entity_poly.pdbx_strand_id
1 'polypeptide(L)'
;MTSIDKTMDALRGEAEAGDQQAARELGRLLCLTPTLDDGDSADDRWPGEVWLRIALARRPDDTIAATLLASRLVQQVTAMLDGEPSFDSDSAEEAIERRVDEARALYAGVLALDSTDPAAEAGSALLDEVVEGEQTDPSSIGYSYYLIENDAGHGSTGHLEQLVATDPDELRWACGRWFDRLGGLAGFTMATYVDGEQVAVTDLGAVTLDADDQPDWTSVDIPPLPGEPLPVGHPVGPCHYGYTAQPVD
;
A
#
# COMPACT_ATOMS: atom_id res chain seq x y z
N MET A 1 21.32 -7.68 -2.15
CA MET A 1 20.86 -7.09 -0.87
C MET A 1 21.02 -5.59 -0.94
N THR A 2 19.89 -4.91 -1.16
CA THR A 2 19.80 -3.48 -1.42
C THR A 2 20.07 -2.67 -0.13
N SER A 3 20.22 -1.34 -0.27
CA SER A 3 20.33 -0.45 0.89
C SER A 3 19.07 -0.50 1.76
N ILE A 4 17.89 -0.67 1.13
CA ILE A 4 16.61 -0.73 1.83
C ILE A 4 16.47 -2.06 2.60
N ASP A 5 16.96 -3.19 2.06
CA ASP A 5 16.92 -4.47 2.81
C ASP A 5 17.70 -4.39 4.13
N LYS A 6 18.86 -3.72 4.13
CA LYS A 6 19.64 -3.48 5.36
C LYS A 6 18.89 -2.58 6.34
N THR A 7 18.22 -1.56 5.81
CA THR A 7 17.35 -0.68 6.62
C THR A 7 16.21 -1.48 7.23
N MET A 8 15.56 -2.36 6.48
CA MET A 8 14.47 -3.22 6.97
C MET A 8 14.91 -4.13 8.12
N ASP A 9 16.08 -4.76 8.01
CA ASP A 9 16.62 -5.60 9.10
C ASP A 9 16.94 -4.79 10.35
N ALA A 10 17.51 -3.59 10.19
CA ALA A 10 17.77 -2.68 11.31
C ALA A 10 16.47 -2.22 11.98
N LEU A 11 15.49 -1.76 11.18
CA LEU A 11 14.18 -1.33 11.66
C LEU A 11 13.46 -2.46 12.41
N ARG A 12 13.55 -3.71 11.92
CA ARG A 12 12.99 -4.87 12.62
C ARG A 12 13.62 -5.06 14.00
N GLY A 13 14.95 -5.05 14.08
CA GLY A 13 15.66 -5.18 15.35
C GLY A 13 15.31 -4.06 16.35
N GLU A 14 15.22 -2.82 15.89
CA GLU A 14 14.84 -1.67 16.71
C GLU A 14 13.37 -1.72 17.16
N ALA A 15 12.46 -2.09 16.25
CA ALA A 15 11.05 -2.26 16.55
C ALA A 15 10.81 -3.38 17.60
N GLU A 16 11.53 -4.51 17.48
CA GLU A 16 11.51 -5.59 18.47
C GLU A 16 12.09 -5.14 19.82
N ALA A 17 13.10 -4.27 19.81
CA ALA A 17 13.69 -3.68 21.02
C ALA A 17 12.79 -2.64 21.71
N GLY A 18 11.66 -2.26 21.10
CA GLY A 18 10.70 -1.34 21.70
C GLY A 18 10.58 0.02 20.99
N ASP A 19 11.36 0.27 19.95
CA ASP A 19 11.31 1.56 19.24
C ASP A 19 10.00 1.70 18.44
N GLN A 20 9.24 2.75 18.75
CA GLN A 20 7.95 3.01 18.13
C GLN A 20 8.08 3.58 16.71
N GLN A 21 9.08 4.42 16.45
CA GLN A 21 9.31 5.01 15.14
C GLN A 21 9.80 3.95 14.17
N ALA A 22 10.67 3.05 14.63
CA ALA A 22 11.12 1.92 13.85
C ALA A 22 9.96 0.97 13.48
N ALA A 23 9.05 0.69 14.42
CA ALA A 23 7.86 -0.11 14.15
C ALA A 23 6.95 0.54 13.10
N ARG A 24 6.71 1.86 13.21
CA ARG A 24 5.92 2.59 12.21
C ARG A 24 6.56 2.54 10.83
N GLU A 25 7.86 2.82 10.74
CA GLU A 25 8.59 2.88 9.48
C GLU A 25 8.68 1.50 8.81
N LEU A 26 8.91 0.45 9.60
CA LEU A 26 8.85 -0.92 9.12
C LEU A 26 7.45 -1.26 8.58
N GLY A 27 6.40 -0.90 9.31
CA GLY A 27 5.01 -1.09 8.87
C GLY A 27 4.70 -0.36 7.57
N ARG A 28 5.20 0.88 7.40
CA ARG A 28 5.06 1.68 6.19
C ARG A 28 5.75 1.03 4.99
N LEU A 29 6.99 0.58 5.13
CA LEU A 29 7.73 -0.07 4.04
C LEU A 29 7.08 -1.41 3.66
N LEU A 30 6.62 -2.20 4.63
CA LEU A 30 5.90 -3.45 4.38
C LEU A 30 4.53 -3.21 3.72
N CYS A 31 3.94 -2.01 3.86
CA CYS A 31 2.73 -1.66 3.11
C CYS A 31 2.97 -1.52 1.60
N LEU A 32 4.21 -1.34 1.14
CA LEU A 32 4.58 -1.26 -0.27
C LEU A 32 4.82 -2.64 -0.91
N THR A 33 4.98 -3.69 -0.11
CA THR A 33 5.32 -5.01 -0.64
C THR A 33 4.08 -5.76 -1.11
N PRO A 34 4.18 -6.56 -2.18
CA PRO A 34 3.08 -7.43 -2.59
C PRO A 34 2.65 -8.39 -1.50
N THR A 35 1.35 -8.69 -1.48
CA THR A 35 0.79 -9.84 -0.76
C THR A 35 1.43 -11.13 -1.28
N LEU A 36 1.68 -12.08 -0.40
CA LEU A 36 1.98 -13.45 -0.78
C LEU A 36 0.64 -14.18 -1.03
N ASP A 37 0.39 -14.61 -2.27
CA ASP A 37 -0.89 -15.22 -2.67
C ASP A 37 -1.20 -16.53 -1.91
N ASP A 38 -0.16 -17.19 -1.39
CA ASP A 38 -0.21 -18.42 -0.59
C ASP A 38 -0.09 -18.17 0.92
N GLY A 39 -0.26 -16.92 1.36
CA GLY A 39 -0.25 -16.58 2.79
C GLY A 39 -1.38 -17.27 3.55
N ASP A 40 -1.02 -18.10 4.52
CA ASP A 40 -1.95 -18.81 5.40
C ASP A 40 -2.40 -17.95 6.61
N SER A 41 -1.90 -16.72 6.72
CA SER A 41 -2.18 -15.82 7.83
C SER A 41 -2.38 -14.37 7.40
N ALA A 42 -3.04 -13.58 8.26
CA ALA A 42 -3.17 -12.13 8.06
C ALA A 42 -1.80 -11.44 8.00
N ASP A 43 -0.78 -11.93 8.71
CA ASP A 43 0.56 -11.38 8.69
C ASP A 43 1.30 -11.67 7.37
N ASP A 44 0.98 -12.78 6.70
CA ASP A 44 1.54 -13.09 5.38
C ASP A 44 0.90 -12.25 4.28
N ARG A 45 -0.41 -12.00 4.38
CA ARG A 45 -1.16 -11.18 3.41
C ARG A 45 -0.95 -9.68 3.67
N TRP A 46 -0.85 -9.25 4.92
CA TRP A 46 -0.77 -7.84 5.30
C TRP A 46 0.41 -7.58 6.27
N PRO A 47 1.66 -7.79 5.83
CA PRO A 47 2.83 -7.83 6.72
C PRO A 47 3.10 -6.53 7.50
N GLY A 48 2.59 -5.39 7.02
CA GLY A 48 2.72 -4.11 7.71
C GLY A 48 1.81 -3.95 8.93
N GLU A 49 0.68 -4.67 9.01
CA GLU A 49 -0.36 -4.42 10.01
C GLU A 49 0.15 -4.58 11.45
N VAL A 50 0.82 -5.69 11.74
CA VAL A 50 1.32 -6.00 13.09
C VAL A 50 2.25 -4.89 13.61
N TRP A 51 3.08 -4.32 12.74
CA TRP A 51 4.04 -3.28 13.11
C TRP A 51 3.36 -1.93 13.34
N LEU A 52 2.36 -1.59 12.52
CA LEU A 52 1.54 -0.39 12.72
C LEU A 52 0.75 -0.47 14.03
N ARG A 53 0.18 -1.65 14.35
CA ARG A 53 -0.49 -1.89 15.64
C ARG A 53 0.49 -1.76 16.81
N ILE A 54 1.70 -2.31 16.70
CA ILE A 54 2.76 -2.13 17.71
C ILE A 54 3.11 -0.65 17.90
N ALA A 55 3.23 0.10 16.80
CA ALA A 55 3.54 1.52 16.85
C ALA A 55 2.45 2.30 17.60
N LEU A 56 1.16 2.04 17.32
CA LEU A 56 0.02 2.67 17.99
C LEU A 56 -0.13 2.25 19.45
N ALA A 57 0.14 0.99 19.78
CA ALA A 57 0.14 0.53 21.17
C ALA A 57 1.17 1.27 22.04
N ARG A 58 2.30 1.65 21.44
CA ARG A 58 3.36 2.43 22.11
C ARG A 58 3.09 3.92 22.07
N ARG A 59 2.46 4.42 21.01
CA ARG A 59 2.13 5.83 20.79
C ARG A 59 0.76 5.97 20.11
N PRO A 60 -0.33 6.07 20.89
CA PRO A 60 -1.68 6.12 20.35
C PRO A 60 -2.01 7.39 19.53
N ASP A 61 -1.19 8.44 19.64
CA ASP A 61 -1.33 9.70 18.90
C ASP A 61 -0.46 9.76 17.63
N ASP A 62 0.14 8.64 17.21
CA ASP A 62 0.90 8.59 15.96
C ASP A 62 -0.05 8.57 14.75
N THR A 63 -0.30 9.75 14.19
CA THR A 63 -1.24 9.94 13.08
C THR A 63 -0.83 9.18 11.83
N ILE A 64 0.47 9.08 11.53
CA ILE A 64 0.97 8.33 10.37
C ILE A 64 0.65 6.84 10.52
N ALA A 65 0.94 6.26 11.69
CA ALA A 65 0.62 4.86 11.94
C ALA A 65 -0.90 4.60 11.92
N ALA A 66 -1.69 5.53 12.47
CA ALA A 66 -3.15 5.45 12.49
C ALA A 66 -3.74 5.48 11.08
N THR A 67 -3.34 6.45 10.25
CA THR A 67 -3.80 6.56 8.86
C THR A 67 -3.41 5.33 8.05
N LEU A 68 -2.14 4.90 8.08
CA LEU A 68 -1.69 3.69 7.37
C LEU A 68 -2.44 2.42 7.78
N LEU A 69 -2.70 2.25 9.09
CA LEU A 69 -3.46 1.11 9.59
C LEU A 69 -4.92 1.20 9.11
N ALA A 70 -5.55 2.37 9.19
CA ALA A 70 -6.91 2.57 8.72
C ALA A 70 -7.04 2.25 7.23
N SER A 71 -6.13 2.75 6.37
CA SER A 71 -6.07 2.42 4.94
C SER A 71 -5.96 0.91 4.71
N ARG A 72 -5.11 0.23 5.49
CA ARG A 72 -4.96 -1.22 5.39
C ARG A 72 -6.24 -1.97 5.76
N LEU A 73 -6.95 -1.50 6.79
CA LEU A 73 -8.23 -2.07 7.18
C LEU A 73 -9.32 -1.84 6.11
N VAL A 74 -9.33 -0.69 5.43
CA VAL A 74 -10.23 -0.45 4.29
C VAL A 74 -9.98 -1.46 3.18
N GLN A 75 -8.71 -1.70 2.81
CA GLN A 75 -8.37 -2.72 1.81
C GLN A 75 -8.84 -4.12 2.20
N GLN A 76 -8.71 -4.49 3.49
CA GLN A 76 -9.23 -5.76 3.99
C GLN A 76 -10.75 -5.84 3.91
N VAL A 77 -11.46 -4.75 4.20
CA VAL A 77 -12.92 -4.68 4.04
C VAL A 77 -13.30 -4.91 2.59
N THR A 78 -12.67 -4.21 1.64
CA THR A 78 -12.89 -4.41 0.20
C THR A 78 -12.66 -5.86 -0.21
N ALA A 79 -11.51 -6.43 0.15
CA ALA A 79 -11.18 -7.82 -0.16
C ALA A 79 -12.22 -8.84 0.36
N MET A 80 -12.71 -8.65 1.60
CA MET A 80 -13.75 -9.54 2.15
C MET A 80 -15.12 -9.34 1.51
N LEU A 81 -15.48 -8.10 1.14
CA LEU A 81 -16.70 -7.82 0.38
C LEU A 81 -16.68 -8.50 -1.00
N ASP A 82 -15.49 -8.62 -1.59
CA ASP A 82 -15.26 -9.33 -2.85
C ASP A 82 -15.13 -10.86 -2.68
N GLY A 83 -15.33 -11.36 -1.47
CA GLY A 83 -15.43 -12.80 -1.18
C GLY A 83 -14.15 -13.45 -0.64
N GLU A 84 -13.10 -12.68 -0.33
CA GLU A 84 -11.96 -13.24 0.41
C GLU A 84 -12.36 -13.63 1.84
N PRO A 85 -11.89 -14.79 2.34
CA PRO A 85 -12.19 -15.21 3.70
C PRO A 85 -11.46 -14.34 4.73
N SER A 86 -12.09 -14.15 5.89
CA SER A 86 -11.38 -13.60 7.05
C SER A 86 -10.42 -14.63 7.64
N PHE A 87 -9.25 -14.18 8.09
CA PHE A 87 -8.27 -15.02 8.79
C PHE A 87 -8.54 -15.17 10.29
N ASP A 88 -9.40 -14.31 10.86
CA ASP A 88 -9.57 -14.18 12.32
C ASP A 88 -11.01 -14.33 12.80
N SER A 89 -11.94 -14.68 11.90
CA SER A 89 -13.35 -14.86 12.20
C SER A 89 -13.99 -15.88 11.28
N ASP A 90 -14.86 -16.72 11.84
CA ASP A 90 -15.72 -17.63 11.08
C ASP A 90 -16.89 -16.89 10.39
N SER A 91 -17.17 -15.65 10.81
CA SER A 91 -18.17 -14.76 10.23
C SER A 91 -17.50 -13.60 9.50
N ALA A 92 -17.62 -13.57 8.17
CA ALA A 92 -17.12 -12.48 7.34
C ALA A 92 -17.81 -11.14 7.68
N GLU A 93 -19.11 -11.18 7.98
CA GLU A 93 -19.89 -9.98 8.35
C GLU A 93 -19.37 -9.34 9.64
N GLU A 94 -19.15 -10.14 10.70
CA GLU A 94 -18.59 -9.64 11.96
C GLU A 94 -17.14 -9.13 11.80
N ALA A 95 -16.37 -9.78 10.92
CA ALA A 95 -15.01 -9.37 10.60
C ALA A 95 -14.97 -8.02 9.88
N ILE A 96 -15.89 -7.80 8.94
CA ILE A 96 -16.07 -6.55 8.22
C ILE A 96 -16.50 -5.45 9.18
N GLU A 97 -17.57 -5.67 9.97
CA GLU A 97 -18.11 -4.67 10.90
C GLU A 97 -17.02 -4.18 11.87
N ARG A 98 -16.27 -5.10 12.48
CA ARG A 98 -15.16 -4.75 13.38
C ARG A 98 -14.08 -3.91 12.72
N ARG A 99 -13.70 -4.22 11.47
CA ARG A 99 -12.65 -3.50 10.74
C ARG A 99 -13.13 -2.13 10.28
N VAL A 100 -14.39 -2.01 9.87
CA VAL A 100 -15.04 -0.73 9.56
C VAL A 100 -15.04 0.18 10.80
N ASP A 101 -15.47 -0.33 11.95
CA ASP A 101 -15.48 0.42 13.20
C ASP A 101 -14.08 0.85 13.63
N GLU A 102 -13.10 -0.04 13.50
CA GLU A 102 -11.70 0.27 13.81
C GLU A 102 -11.12 1.34 12.87
N ALA A 103 -11.28 1.19 11.55
CA ALA A 103 -10.80 2.15 10.57
C ALA A 103 -11.43 3.54 10.79
N ARG A 104 -12.75 3.59 11.03
CA ARG A 104 -13.48 4.82 11.33
C ARG A 104 -12.97 5.49 12.60
N ALA A 105 -12.71 4.71 13.66
CA ALA A 105 -12.16 5.24 14.91
C ALA A 105 -10.74 5.82 14.72
N LEU A 106 -9.90 5.18 13.91
CA LEU A 106 -8.56 5.66 13.60
C LEU A 106 -8.59 6.99 12.83
N TYR A 107 -9.35 7.07 11.74
CA TYR A 107 -9.50 8.32 10.97
C TYR A 107 -10.10 9.45 11.82
N ALA A 108 -11.15 9.16 12.60
CA ALA A 108 -11.72 10.15 13.52
C ALA A 108 -10.72 10.62 14.58
N GLY A 109 -9.84 9.74 15.06
CA GLY A 109 -8.75 10.07 15.98
C GLY A 109 -7.73 11.03 15.35
N VAL A 110 -7.34 10.78 14.09
CA VAL A 110 -6.45 11.68 13.33
C VAL A 110 -7.11 13.04 13.13
N LEU A 111 -8.36 13.07 12.65
CA LEU A 111 -9.12 14.30 12.39
C LEU A 111 -9.42 15.11 13.68
N ALA A 112 -9.44 14.46 14.84
CA ALA A 112 -9.55 15.14 16.12
C ALA A 112 -8.26 15.89 16.52
N LEU A 113 -7.09 15.41 16.06
CA LEU A 113 -5.78 16.05 16.28
C LEU A 113 -5.49 17.12 15.23
N ASP A 114 -5.82 16.83 13.96
CA ASP A 114 -5.72 17.73 12.83
C ASP A 114 -6.95 17.55 11.92
N SER A 115 -7.92 18.47 12.05
CA SER A 115 -9.17 18.43 11.27
C SER A 115 -8.99 18.69 9.78
N THR A 116 -7.77 19.00 9.35
CA THR A 116 -7.40 19.26 7.95
C THR A 116 -6.43 18.21 7.41
N ASP A 117 -6.24 17.09 8.11
CA ASP A 117 -5.41 15.99 7.62
C ASP A 117 -6.01 15.40 6.33
N PRO A 118 -5.33 15.54 5.18
CA PRO A 118 -5.90 15.18 3.89
C PRO A 118 -6.07 13.67 3.72
N ALA A 119 -5.18 12.87 4.31
CA ALA A 119 -5.23 11.42 4.17
C ALA A 119 -6.36 10.83 5.02
N ALA A 120 -6.59 11.36 6.22
CA ALA A 120 -7.69 10.93 7.06
C ALA A 120 -9.06 11.39 6.53
N GLU A 121 -9.15 12.60 5.96
CA GLU A 121 -10.38 13.08 5.30
C GLU A 121 -10.73 12.20 4.10
N ALA A 122 -9.78 12.03 3.17
CA ALA A 122 -9.99 11.22 1.97
C ALA A 122 -10.23 9.74 2.31
N GLY A 123 -9.49 9.18 3.27
CA GLY A 123 -9.64 7.79 3.70
C GLY A 123 -10.97 7.52 4.40
N SER A 124 -11.49 8.48 5.19
CA SER A 124 -12.82 8.37 5.79
C SER A 124 -13.92 8.41 4.73
N ALA A 125 -13.81 9.27 3.72
CA ALA A 125 -14.76 9.33 2.62
C ALA A 125 -14.77 8.00 1.83
N LEU A 126 -13.60 7.47 1.48
CA LEU A 126 -13.49 6.18 0.78
C LEU A 126 -14.10 5.03 1.60
N LEU A 127 -13.89 5.00 2.93
CA LEU A 127 -14.48 3.97 3.77
C LEU A 127 -16.02 3.98 3.69
N ASP A 128 -16.63 5.17 3.69
CA ASP A 128 -18.08 5.28 3.59
C ASP A 128 -18.57 4.84 2.20
N GLU A 129 -17.87 5.20 1.11
CA GLU A 129 -18.18 4.71 -0.25
C GLU A 129 -18.11 3.18 -0.35
N VAL A 130 -17.06 2.55 0.19
CA VAL A 130 -16.88 1.09 0.21
C VAL A 130 -18.02 0.40 0.95
N VAL A 131 -18.45 0.96 2.09
CA VAL A 131 -19.56 0.40 2.89
C VAL A 131 -20.91 0.59 2.20
N GLU A 132 -21.10 1.69 1.46
CA GLU A 132 -22.32 2.00 0.72
C GLU A 132 -22.38 1.29 -0.66
N GLY A 133 -21.26 0.73 -1.12
CA GLY A 133 -21.13 0.07 -2.42
C GLY A 133 -21.10 1.05 -3.59
N GLU A 134 -20.65 2.28 -3.35
CA GLU A 134 -20.48 3.30 -4.39
C GLU A 134 -19.15 3.13 -5.11
N GLN A 135 -19.11 3.49 -6.41
CA GLN A 135 -17.86 3.52 -7.15
C GLN A 135 -17.06 4.75 -6.73
N THR A 136 -15.82 4.53 -6.29
CA THR A 136 -14.90 5.61 -5.97
C THR A 136 -14.61 6.46 -7.20
N ASP A 137 -14.93 7.75 -7.12
CA ASP A 137 -14.51 8.72 -8.14
C ASP A 137 -13.02 9.00 -7.89
N PRO A 138 -12.11 8.69 -8.82
CA PRO A 138 -10.74 9.16 -8.77
C PRO A 138 -10.74 10.66 -9.07
N SER A 139 -11.30 11.47 -8.16
CA SER A 139 -11.19 12.91 -8.21
C SER A 139 -9.71 13.29 -8.31
N SER A 140 -9.40 14.39 -8.99
CA SER A 140 -8.02 14.83 -9.23
C SER A 140 -7.30 15.11 -7.91
N ILE A 141 -6.60 14.11 -7.41
CA ILE A 141 -5.78 14.20 -6.21
C ILE A 141 -4.61 15.11 -6.57
N GLY A 142 -4.56 16.32 -6.00
CA GLY A 142 -3.55 17.34 -6.32
C GLY A 142 -2.12 17.03 -5.87
N TYR A 143 -1.80 15.75 -5.67
CA TYR A 143 -0.50 15.27 -5.23
C TYR A 143 0.27 14.57 -6.36
N SER A 144 1.56 14.42 -6.16
CA SER A 144 2.47 13.70 -7.02
C SER A 144 2.73 12.30 -6.47
N TYR A 145 2.68 11.29 -7.34
CA TYR A 145 2.93 9.89 -7.00
C TYR A 145 3.26 9.07 -8.26
N TYR A 146 3.81 7.88 -8.06
CA TYR A 146 3.87 6.83 -9.07
C TYR A 146 2.74 5.83 -8.80
N LEU A 147 2.04 5.42 -9.85
CA LEU A 147 1.10 4.32 -9.83
C LEU A 147 1.64 3.24 -10.76
N ILE A 148 1.83 2.04 -10.22
CA ILE A 148 2.15 0.87 -11.02
C ILE A 148 0.91 0.01 -11.09
N GLU A 149 0.60 -0.46 -12.30
CA GLU A 149 -0.48 -1.39 -12.57
C GLU A 149 0.07 -2.62 -13.26
N ASN A 150 -0.36 -3.78 -12.76
CA ASN A 150 -0.13 -5.07 -13.39
C ASN A 150 -1.42 -5.51 -14.11
N ASP A 151 -1.44 -5.38 -15.44
CA ASP A 151 -2.51 -5.93 -16.29
C ASP A 151 -2.13 -7.31 -16.86
N ALA A 152 -1.17 -8.01 -16.24
CA ALA A 152 -0.83 -9.37 -16.63
C ALA A 152 -1.96 -10.32 -16.18
N GLY A 153 -3.03 -10.38 -16.97
CA GLY A 153 -4.13 -11.31 -16.79
C GLY A 153 -3.64 -12.75 -16.63
N HIS A 154 -3.69 -13.25 -15.41
CA HIS A 154 -3.39 -14.63 -15.08
C HIS A 154 -4.66 -15.36 -14.65
N GLY A 155 -5.30 -16.06 -15.59
CA GLY A 155 -6.37 -17.02 -15.31
C GLY A 155 -7.79 -16.47 -15.40
N SER A 156 -8.79 -17.33 -15.19
CA SER A 156 -10.22 -17.04 -15.45
C SER A 156 -10.91 -16.14 -14.42
N THR A 157 -10.13 -15.51 -13.54
CA THR A 157 -10.50 -14.48 -12.56
C THR A 157 -9.31 -13.51 -12.53
N GLY A 158 -9.43 -12.34 -13.16
CA GLY A 158 -8.34 -11.37 -13.17
C GLY A 158 -8.14 -10.78 -11.79
N HIS A 159 -6.91 -10.47 -11.40
CA HIS A 159 -6.61 -9.58 -10.28
C HIS A 159 -5.80 -8.41 -10.83
N LEU A 160 -6.22 -7.19 -10.49
CA LEU A 160 -5.46 -5.98 -10.74
C LEU A 160 -4.60 -5.74 -9.51
N GLU A 161 -3.29 -5.90 -9.66
CA GLU A 161 -2.32 -5.53 -8.63
C GLU A 161 -1.83 -4.12 -8.91
N GLN A 162 -1.87 -3.27 -7.88
CA GLN A 162 -1.46 -1.87 -7.97
C GLN A 162 -0.50 -1.51 -6.84
N LEU A 163 0.43 -0.60 -7.12
CA LEU A 163 1.33 -0.01 -6.13
C LEU A 163 1.37 1.49 -6.31
N VAL A 164 1.09 2.22 -5.23
CA VAL A 164 1.25 3.66 -5.17
C VAL A 164 2.42 3.99 -4.25
N ALA A 165 3.41 4.73 -4.76
CA ALA A 165 4.53 5.22 -3.94
C ALA A 165 4.99 6.61 -4.41
N THR A 166 5.77 7.30 -3.58
CA THR A 166 6.26 8.66 -3.86
C THR A 166 7.78 8.74 -3.96
N ASP A 167 8.49 7.73 -3.44
CA ASP A 167 9.95 7.67 -3.48
C ASP A 167 10.44 6.70 -4.57
N PRO A 168 11.33 7.12 -5.50
CA PRO A 168 11.84 6.27 -6.56
C PRO A 168 12.60 5.03 -6.07
N ASP A 169 13.35 5.14 -4.96
CA ASP A 169 14.16 4.03 -4.45
C ASP A 169 13.27 3.00 -3.74
N GLU A 170 12.25 3.46 -3.01
CA GLU A 170 11.21 2.59 -2.46
C GLU A 170 10.42 1.88 -3.56
N LEU A 171 10.09 2.59 -4.64
CA LEU A 171 9.40 2.02 -5.79
C LEU A 171 10.25 0.91 -6.44
N ARG A 172 11.53 1.19 -6.75
CA ARG A 172 12.46 0.18 -7.29
C ARG A 172 12.59 -1.03 -6.37
N TRP A 173 12.67 -0.80 -5.06
CA TRP A 173 12.76 -1.88 -4.08
C TRP A 173 11.49 -2.73 -4.05
N ALA A 174 10.31 -2.11 -3.97
CA ALA A 174 9.03 -2.81 -3.97
C ALA A 174 8.81 -3.60 -5.27
N CYS A 175 9.12 -3.01 -6.42
CA CYS A 175 9.05 -3.70 -7.70
C CYS A 175 10.09 -4.81 -7.84
N GLY A 176 11.24 -4.71 -7.17
CA GLY A 176 12.19 -5.82 -7.07
C GLY A 176 11.57 -7.06 -6.44
N ARG A 177 10.67 -6.88 -5.45
CA ARG A 177 9.93 -7.98 -4.83
C ARG A 177 8.92 -8.62 -5.80
N TRP A 178 8.24 -7.82 -6.62
CA TRP A 178 7.41 -8.34 -7.71
C TRP A 178 8.23 -9.09 -8.76
N PHE A 179 9.38 -8.53 -9.15
CA PHE A 179 10.30 -9.16 -10.08
C PHE A 179 10.74 -10.54 -9.57
N ASP A 180 11.13 -10.64 -8.29
CA ASP A 180 11.52 -11.90 -7.66
C ASP A 180 10.37 -12.92 -7.64
N ARG A 181 9.13 -12.48 -7.37
CA ARG A 181 7.93 -13.33 -7.33
C ARG A 181 7.53 -13.84 -8.73
N LEU A 182 7.58 -12.99 -9.75
CA LEU A 182 7.04 -13.28 -11.09
C LEU A 182 8.10 -13.67 -12.12
N GLY A 183 9.39 -13.52 -11.79
CA GLY A 183 10.51 -13.74 -12.70
C GLY A 183 10.68 -12.64 -13.76
N GLY A 184 10.04 -11.49 -13.57
CA GLY A 184 10.08 -10.33 -14.47
C GLY A 184 8.93 -9.35 -14.21
N LEU A 185 8.96 -8.21 -14.90
CA LEU A 185 7.92 -7.17 -14.85
C LEU A 185 7.23 -6.97 -16.22
N ALA A 186 7.25 -7.99 -17.08
CA ALA A 186 6.55 -7.92 -18.36
C ALA A 186 5.05 -7.72 -18.14
N GLY A 187 4.47 -6.67 -18.74
CA GLY A 187 3.06 -6.30 -18.56
C GLY A 187 2.81 -5.27 -17.46
N PHE A 188 3.82 -4.90 -16.67
CA PHE A 188 3.72 -3.83 -15.69
C PHE A 188 3.94 -2.46 -16.33
N THR A 189 3.08 -1.51 -16.03
CA THR A 189 3.25 -0.10 -16.43
C THR A 189 3.31 0.79 -15.22
N MET A 190 4.16 1.82 -15.27
CA MET A 190 4.27 2.87 -14.27
C MET A 190 3.76 4.19 -14.84
N ALA A 191 2.63 4.67 -14.33
CA ALA A 191 2.15 6.02 -14.55
C ALA A 191 2.77 6.98 -13.52
N THR A 192 3.25 8.13 -13.99
CA THR A 192 3.76 9.22 -13.13
C THR A 192 2.75 10.34 -13.09
N TYR A 193 2.30 10.68 -11.89
CA TYR A 193 1.40 11.79 -11.63
C TYR A 193 2.17 12.93 -10.96
N VAL A 194 1.97 14.15 -11.44
CA VAL A 194 2.51 15.38 -10.87
C VAL A 194 1.35 16.33 -10.65
N ASP A 195 1.14 16.71 -9.38
CA ASP A 195 0.04 17.59 -8.95
C ASP A 195 -1.35 17.13 -9.49
N GLY A 196 -1.56 15.82 -9.52
CA GLY A 196 -2.79 15.18 -10.02
C GLY A 196 -2.89 14.96 -11.53
N GLU A 197 -1.91 15.41 -12.31
CA GLU A 197 -1.88 15.19 -13.75
C GLU A 197 -0.93 14.05 -14.12
N GLN A 198 -1.41 13.11 -14.93
CA GLN A 198 -0.56 12.05 -15.49
C GLN A 198 0.39 12.66 -16.54
N VAL A 199 1.69 12.71 -16.23
CA VAL A 199 2.70 13.33 -17.10
C VAL A 199 3.51 12.32 -17.90
N ALA A 200 3.58 11.07 -17.46
CA ALA A 200 4.32 10.01 -18.14
C ALA A 200 3.74 8.62 -17.87
N VAL A 201 4.00 7.70 -18.80
CA VAL A 201 3.79 6.26 -18.64
C VAL A 201 5.05 5.56 -19.09
N THR A 202 5.56 4.66 -18.26
CA THR A 202 6.81 3.93 -18.48
C THR A 202 6.54 2.44 -18.43
N ASP A 203 7.01 1.71 -19.45
CA ASP A 203 6.93 0.24 -19.48
C ASP A 203 8.04 -0.35 -18.60
N LEU A 204 7.66 -1.09 -17.55
CA LEU A 204 8.60 -1.74 -16.64
C LEU A 204 9.08 -3.10 -17.16
N GLY A 205 8.49 -3.62 -18.24
CA GLY A 205 8.94 -4.86 -18.89
C GLY A 205 10.35 -4.77 -19.49
N ALA A 206 10.92 -3.57 -19.60
CA ALA A 206 12.30 -3.33 -20.01
C ALA A 206 13.34 -3.60 -18.90
N VAL A 207 12.91 -3.80 -17.65
CA VAL A 207 13.79 -4.19 -16.55
C VAL A 207 14.21 -5.65 -16.76
N THR A 208 15.51 -5.89 -16.86
CA THR A 208 16.11 -7.23 -17.01
C THR A 208 17.08 -7.50 -15.86
N LEU A 209 17.67 -8.70 -15.81
CA LEU A 209 18.74 -8.98 -14.86
C LEU A 209 20.06 -8.33 -15.30
N ASP A 210 20.82 -7.81 -14.33
CA ASP A 210 22.20 -7.39 -14.48
C ASP A 210 23.18 -8.58 -14.40
N ALA A 211 24.48 -8.29 -14.33
CA ALA A 211 25.52 -9.32 -14.27
C ALA A 211 25.55 -10.11 -12.95
N ASP A 212 24.89 -9.62 -11.90
CA ASP A 212 24.82 -10.22 -10.56
C ASP A 212 23.45 -10.88 -10.32
N ASP A 213 22.67 -11.14 -11.38
CA ASP A 213 21.31 -11.69 -11.33
C ASP A 213 20.38 -10.84 -10.44
N GLN A 214 20.48 -9.50 -10.52
CA GLN A 214 19.58 -8.55 -9.86
C GLN A 214 18.82 -7.69 -10.89
N PRO A 215 17.62 -7.16 -10.58
CA PRO A 215 16.93 -6.26 -11.49
C PRO A 215 17.76 -5.01 -11.83
N ASP A 216 18.05 -4.81 -13.12
CA ASP A 216 18.77 -3.67 -13.67
C ASP A 216 17.84 -2.47 -13.85
N TRP A 217 17.79 -1.63 -12.81
CA TRP A 217 17.00 -0.40 -12.83
C TRP A 217 17.60 0.72 -13.69
N THR A 218 18.76 0.52 -14.34
CA THR A 218 19.34 1.53 -15.23
C THR A 218 18.68 1.57 -16.62
N SER A 219 17.92 0.53 -16.98
CA SER A 219 17.18 0.48 -18.25
C SER A 219 15.89 1.31 -18.24
N VAL A 220 15.43 1.73 -17.06
CA VAL A 220 14.18 2.48 -16.85
C VAL A 220 14.46 3.75 -16.05
N ASP A 221 14.05 4.90 -16.59
CA ASP A 221 14.16 6.17 -15.89
C ASP A 221 12.97 6.37 -14.93
N ILE A 222 13.28 6.56 -13.64
CA ILE A 222 12.30 6.86 -12.59
C ILE A 222 12.84 8.10 -11.85
N PRO A 223 12.60 9.30 -12.40
CA PRO A 223 13.14 10.55 -11.85
C PRO A 223 12.31 11.00 -10.66
N PRO A 224 12.90 11.64 -9.62
CA PRO A 224 12.16 12.15 -8.47
C PRO A 224 10.97 13.06 -8.84
N LEU A 225 9.89 12.96 -8.08
CA LEU A 225 8.69 13.77 -8.29
C LEU A 225 8.96 15.26 -7.95
N PRO A 226 8.60 16.19 -8.84
CA PRO A 226 8.83 17.62 -8.62
C PRO A 226 7.75 18.34 -7.80
N GLY A 227 6.55 17.76 -7.66
CA GLY A 227 5.40 18.36 -6.96
C GLY A 227 5.25 17.90 -5.52
N GLU A 228 4.13 18.25 -4.89
CA GLU A 228 3.85 17.85 -3.50
C GLU A 228 3.61 16.33 -3.42
N PRO A 229 4.37 15.57 -2.62
CA PRO A 229 4.20 14.12 -2.57
C PRO A 229 2.88 13.74 -1.92
N LEU A 230 2.26 12.67 -2.44
CA LEU A 230 1.08 12.06 -1.84
C LEU A 230 1.35 11.69 -0.36
N PRO A 231 0.48 12.11 0.58
CA PRO A 231 0.60 11.71 1.97
C PRO A 231 0.51 10.19 2.15
N VAL A 232 1.28 9.66 3.10
CA VAL A 232 1.24 8.23 3.43
C VAL A 232 -0.15 7.82 3.93
N GLY A 233 -0.68 6.71 3.44
CA GLY A 233 -2.03 6.23 3.73
C GLY A 233 -3.16 6.96 2.97
N HIS A 234 -2.86 7.98 2.17
CA HIS A 234 -3.88 8.62 1.35
C HIS A 234 -4.41 7.65 0.27
N PRO A 235 -5.74 7.55 0.07
CA PRO A 235 -6.31 6.76 -1.02
C PRO A 235 -6.03 7.37 -2.39
N VAL A 236 -5.94 6.56 -3.44
CA VAL A 236 -5.80 7.01 -4.83
C VAL A 236 -6.80 6.26 -5.69
N GLY A 237 -7.97 6.87 -5.91
CA GLY A 237 -9.13 6.14 -6.45
C GLY A 237 -9.44 4.94 -5.55
N PRO A 238 -9.65 3.73 -6.10
CA PRO A 238 -9.90 2.53 -5.30
C PRO A 238 -8.62 1.99 -4.60
N CYS A 239 -7.44 2.56 -4.88
CA CYS A 239 -6.17 2.15 -4.31
C CYS A 239 -5.83 2.97 -3.05
N HIS A 240 -4.72 2.63 -2.40
CA HIS A 240 -4.09 3.50 -1.40
C HIS A 240 -2.60 3.61 -1.63
N TYR A 241 -1.93 4.59 -1.01
CA TYR A 241 -0.48 4.56 -0.83
C TYR A 241 -0.06 3.17 -0.32
N GLY A 242 0.83 2.52 -1.07
CA GLY A 242 1.23 1.13 -0.89
C GLY A 242 0.62 0.18 -1.92
N TYR A 243 0.83 -1.11 -1.67
CA TYR A 243 0.33 -2.20 -2.48
C TYR A 243 -1.15 -2.45 -2.19
N THR A 244 -1.92 -2.60 -3.25
CA THR A 244 -3.34 -2.97 -3.27
C THR A 244 -3.54 -4.08 -4.31
N ALA A 245 -4.32 -5.10 -3.97
CA ALA A 245 -4.77 -6.12 -4.92
C ALA A 245 -6.30 -6.12 -4.94
N GLN A 246 -6.89 -6.07 -6.13
CA GLN A 246 -8.34 -6.11 -6.30
C GLN A 246 -8.71 -7.17 -7.35
N PRO A 247 -9.80 -7.93 -7.16
CA PRO A 247 -10.35 -8.74 -8.22
C PRO A 247 -10.86 -7.87 -9.37
N VAL A 248 -10.77 -8.39 -10.59
CA VAL A 248 -11.28 -7.77 -11.82
C VAL A 248 -12.34 -8.69 -12.41
N ASP A 249 -13.54 -8.14 -12.64
CA ASP A 249 -14.67 -8.81 -13.30
C ASP A 249 -14.44 -9.07 -14.80
#